data_AF-A0A2E5WMV6-F1
#
_entry.id   AF-A0A2E5WMV6-F1
#
_cell.length_a   1.000
_cell.length_b   1.000
_cell.length_c   1.000
_cell.angle_alpha   90.00
_cell.angle_beta   90.00
_cell.angle_gamma   90.00
#
_symmetry.space_group_name_H-M   'P 1'
#
loop_
_entity.id
_entity.type
_entity.pdbx_description
1 polymer ?
#
loop_
_entity_poly.entity_id
_entity_poly.type
_entity_poly.pdbx_seq_one_letter_code
_entity_poly.pdbx_strand_id
1 'polypeptide(L)'
;MTNIEKLFINPTNEFHILRHFEYVNDSYKETLIGQPYWYYDYSQKKFVFSKISEVDIENALKTIGTKFKKNVNGIESPKKLLEVIKHRLKSLLTDNKICWIDNGEYKAATFIFDYKLSVGKINCLDRDDILEKDKVRIKSVLRSKCAGENTVVVNTISDIELSSTKAIHVEIVETKQLPFYTITAFPDCSLPDSIPDENLIFVV
;
A
#
# COMPACT_ATOMS: atom_id res chain seq x y z
N MET A 1 -15.62 7.09 19.29
CA MET A 1 -14.39 6.57 19.92
C MET A 1 -13.75 5.60 18.95
N THR A 2 -12.48 5.83 18.60
CA THR A 2 -11.72 4.90 17.75
C THR A 2 -11.46 3.62 18.53
N ASN A 3 -11.88 2.46 17.99
CA ASN A 3 -11.67 1.20 18.68
C ASN A 3 -10.24 0.69 18.44
N ILE A 4 -9.36 0.85 19.42
CA ILE A 4 -7.97 0.33 19.38
C ILE A 4 -7.94 -1.20 19.21
N GLU A 5 -9.00 -1.91 19.60
CA GLU A 5 -9.10 -3.37 19.47
C GLU A 5 -9.17 -3.82 18.01
N LYS A 6 -9.65 -2.96 17.10
CA LYS A 6 -9.65 -3.22 15.64
C LYS A 6 -8.23 -3.20 15.04
N LEU A 7 -7.22 -2.75 15.78
CA LEU A 7 -5.83 -2.66 15.36
C LEU A 7 -5.07 -3.96 15.67
N PHE A 8 -5.40 -4.99 14.90
CA PHE A 8 -4.77 -6.32 14.97
C PHE A 8 -3.98 -6.61 13.68
N ILE A 9 -2.79 -7.19 13.85
CA ILE A 9 -1.95 -7.65 12.74
C ILE A 9 -2.53 -8.97 12.25
N ASN A 10 -2.94 -8.99 11.00
CA ASN A 10 -3.64 -10.13 10.42
C ASN A 10 -3.16 -10.38 8.99
N PRO A 11 -3.39 -11.59 8.44
CA PRO A 11 -2.91 -11.93 7.11
C PRO A 11 -3.50 -11.06 5.99
N THR A 12 -4.68 -10.46 6.17
CA THR A 12 -5.25 -9.51 5.20
C THR A 12 -4.36 -8.28 5.07
N ASN A 13 -4.06 -7.61 6.19
CA ASN A 13 -3.20 -6.43 6.18
C ASN A 13 -1.76 -6.77 5.76
N GLU A 14 -1.23 -7.92 6.20
CA GLU A 14 0.11 -8.36 5.76
C GLU A 14 0.16 -8.56 4.24
N PHE A 15 -0.87 -9.18 3.65
CA PHE A 15 -0.94 -9.41 2.21
C PHE A 15 -1.18 -8.13 1.39
N HIS A 16 -2.03 -7.21 1.86
CA HIS A 16 -2.23 -5.93 1.15
C HIS A 16 -0.95 -5.09 1.14
N ILE A 17 -0.25 -5.02 2.28
CA ILE A 17 1.03 -4.30 2.39
C ILE A 17 2.15 -5.00 1.61
N LEU A 18 2.12 -6.33 1.46
CA LEU A 18 3.10 -7.08 0.66
C LEU A 18 3.19 -6.53 -0.78
N ARG A 19 2.09 -5.98 -1.32
CA ARG A 19 2.07 -5.34 -2.64
C ARG A 19 3.00 -4.13 -2.76
N HIS A 20 3.42 -3.58 -1.64
CA HIS A 20 4.34 -2.45 -1.56
C HIS A 20 5.76 -2.87 -1.16
N PHE A 21 6.10 -4.16 -1.18
CA PHE A 21 7.47 -4.62 -0.97
C PHE A 21 8.13 -4.99 -2.31
N GLU A 22 9.38 -4.55 -2.50
CA GLU A 22 10.23 -5.05 -3.58
C GLU A 22 10.62 -6.51 -3.34
N TYR A 23 10.84 -6.86 -2.07
CA TYR A 23 11.28 -8.19 -1.66
C TYR A 23 10.90 -8.46 -0.20
N VAL A 24 10.52 -9.71 0.07
CA VAL A 24 10.51 -10.32 1.40
C VAL A 24 11.20 -11.68 1.33
N ASN A 25 11.76 -12.14 2.44
CA ASN A 25 12.44 -13.43 2.52
C ASN A 25 11.48 -14.61 2.33
N ASP A 26 11.97 -15.71 1.76
CA ASP A 26 11.14 -16.87 1.41
C ASP A 26 10.50 -17.51 2.63
N SER A 27 11.24 -17.61 3.75
CA SER A 27 10.67 -18.11 5.01
C SER A 27 9.51 -17.28 5.54
N TYR A 28 9.44 -15.98 5.24
CA TYR A 28 8.26 -15.17 5.58
C TYR A 28 7.11 -15.43 4.60
N LYS A 29 7.38 -15.57 3.30
CA LYS A 29 6.36 -15.92 2.30
C LYS A 29 5.63 -17.21 2.71
N GLU A 30 6.38 -18.22 3.15
CA GLU A 30 5.83 -19.49 3.64
C GLU A 30 4.83 -19.31 4.80
N THR A 31 5.03 -18.32 5.68
CA THR A 31 4.09 -18.04 6.79
C THR A 31 2.73 -17.51 6.33
N LEU A 32 2.67 -16.91 5.14
CA LEU A 32 1.44 -16.35 4.57
C LEU A 32 0.64 -17.40 3.78
N ILE A 33 1.30 -18.41 3.21
CA ILE A 33 0.64 -19.42 2.38
C ILE A 33 -0.43 -20.15 3.19
N GLY A 34 -1.63 -20.26 2.62
CA GLY A 34 -2.79 -20.90 3.22
C GLY A 34 -3.55 -20.05 4.25
N GLN A 35 -3.02 -18.88 4.64
CA GLN A 35 -3.68 -17.99 5.59
C GLN A 35 -4.96 -17.38 4.99
N PRO A 36 -6.01 -17.20 5.80
CA PRO A 36 -7.23 -16.55 5.37
C PRO A 36 -7.02 -15.05 5.15
N TYR A 37 -7.50 -14.52 4.02
CA TYR A 37 -7.46 -13.09 3.75
C TYR A 37 -8.71 -12.59 3.05
N TRP A 38 -8.94 -11.28 3.13
CA TRP A 38 -10.03 -10.58 2.47
C TRP A 38 -9.51 -9.59 1.44
N TYR A 39 -10.11 -9.57 0.26
CA TYR A 39 -9.86 -8.52 -0.74
C TYR A 39 -11.17 -7.87 -1.16
N TYR A 40 -11.11 -6.62 -1.58
CA TYR A 40 -12.28 -5.91 -2.11
C TYR A 40 -12.51 -6.33 -3.57
N ASP A 41 -13.66 -6.92 -3.84
CA ASP A 41 -14.10 -7.23 -5.19
C ASP A 41 -14.89 -6.03 -5.74
N TYR A 42 -14.30 -5.29 -6.67
CA TYR A 42 -14.93 -4.09 -7.26
C TYR A 42 -16.18 -4.41 -8.09
N SER A 43 -16.29 -5.63 -8.65
CA SER A 43 -17.48 -6.04 -9.40
C SER A 43 -18.66 -6.31 -8.46
N GLN A 44 -18.39 -6.90 -7.29
CA GLN A 44 -19.39 -7.21 -6.27
C GLN A 44 -19.57 -6.09 -5.22
N LYS A 45 -18.69 -5.08 -5.23
CA LYS A 45 -18.62 -3.97 -4.28
C LYS A 45 -18.56 -4.40 -2.81
N LYS A 46 -17.89 -5.52 -2.52
CA LYS A 46 -17.77 -6.07 -1.15
C LYS A 46 -16.44 -6.78 -0.93
N PHE A 47 -16.10 -7.00 0.34
CA PHE A 47 -15.00 -7.87 0.71
C PHE A 47 -15.36 -9.34 0.50
N VAL A 48 -14.46 -10.07 -0.15
CA VAL A 48 -14.58 -11.51 -0.42
C VAL A 48 -13.43 -12.23 0.26
N PHE A 49 -13.75 -13.39 0.85
CA PHE A 49 -12.80 -14.25 1.53
C PHE A 49 -12.06 -15.16 0.55
N SER A 50 -10.76 -15.36 0.79
CA SER A 50 -9.95 -16.36 0.11
C SER A 50 -8.82 -16.86 1.01
N LYS A 51 -7.98 -17.77 0.48
CA LYS A 51 -6.72 -18.20 1.09
C LYS A 51 -5.56 -17.75 0.22
N ILE A 52 -4.50 -17.27 0.84
CA ILE A 52 -3.29 -16.82 0.14
C ILE A 52 -2.59 -18.03 -0.49
N SER A 53 -2.41 -18.03 -1.80
CA SER A 53 -1.56 -18.99 -2.50
C SER A 53 -0.15 -18.44 -2.74
N GLU A 54 0.78 -19.31 -3.14
CA GLU A 54 2.11 -18.90 -3.58
C GLU A 54 2.05 -17.95 -4.79
N VAL A 55 1.15 -18.22 -5.74
CA VAL A 55 0.91 -17.36 -6.92
C VAL A 55 0.41 -15.98 -6.50
N ASP A 56 -0.43 -15.89 -5.47
CA ASP A 56 -0.90 -14.61 -4.95
C ASP A 56 0.25 -13.77 -4.38
N ILE A 57 1.18 -14.40 -3.66
CA ILE A 57 2.39 -13.74 -3.13
C ILE A 57 3.26 -13.21 -4.27
N GLU A 58 3.50 -14.01 -5.30
CA GLU A 58 4.26 -13.57 -6.47
C GLU A 58 3.59 -12.40 -7.19
N ASN A 59 2.27 -12.49 -7.39
CA ASN A 59 1.49 -11.43 -8.03
C ASN A 59 1.52 -10.14 -7.20
N ALA A 60 1.41 -10.24 -5.87
CA ALA A 60 1.50 -9.09 -4.98
C ALA A 60 2.86 -8.39 -5.08
N LEU A 61 3.96 -9.14 -5.03
CA LEU A 61 5.30 -8.57 -5.16
C LEU A 61 5.52 -7.90 -6.53
N LYS A 62 4.85 -8.38 -7.59
CA LYS A 62 4.88 -7.79 -8.94
C LYS A 62 3.89 -6.64 -9.14
N THR A 63 3.03 -6.31 -8.16
CA THR A 63 2.09 -5.17 -8.26
C THR A 63 2.87 -3.88 -8.53
N ILE A 64 2.48 -3.14 -9.56
CA ILE A 64 3.04 -1.82 -9.87
C ILE A 64 2.55 -0.83 -8.81
N GLY A 65 3.49 -0.08 -8.25
CA GLY A 65 3.24 0.88 -7.19
C GLY A 65 4.54 1.29 -6.51
N THR A 66 4.40 2.05 -5.43
CA THR A 66 5.47 2.43 -4.53
C THR A 66 5.99 1.25 -3.74
N LYS A 67 7.32 1.05 -3.72
CA LYS A 67 7.98 -0.13 -3.16
C LYS A 67 8.97 0.20 -2.05
N PHE A 68 8.80 -0.45 -0.91
CA PHE A 68 9.81 -0.55 0.12
C PHE A 68 11.02 -1.31 -0.42
N LYS A 69 12.21 -0.76 -0.15
CA LYS A 69 13.48 -1.39 -0.50
C LYS A 69 13.65 -2.71 0.23
N LYS A 70 14.42 -3.60 -0.37
CA LYS A 70 14.86 -4.85 0.25
C LYS A 70 15.55 -4.61 1.61
N ASN A 71 15.14 -5.38 2.62
CA ASN A 71 15.80 -5.52 3.94
C ASN A 71 16.00 -4.21 4.72
N VAL A 72 15.04 -3.27 4.68
CA VAL A 72 15.11 -2.07 5.53
C VAL A 72 14.96 -2.48 7.00
N ASN A 73 16.01 -2.26 7.79
CA ASN A 73 16.10 -2.72 9.18
C ASN A 73 14.93 -2.23 10.03
N GLY A 74 14.18 -3.18 10.62
CA GLY A 74 13.00 -2.95 11.46
C GLY A 74 11.67 -2.95 10.72
N ILE A 75 11.67 -3.02 9.38
CA ILE A 75 10.47 -3.16 8.53
C ILE A 75 10.71 -4.15 7.39
N GLU A 76 11.51 -5.20 7.61
CA GLU A 76 11.91 -6.17 6.58
C GLU A 76 10.75 -7.03 6.04
N SER A 77 9.58 -6.97 6.68
CA SER A 77 8.37 -7.68 6.29
C SER A 77 7.12 -6.83 6.59
N PRO A 78 5.99 -7.08 5.91
CA PRO A 78 4.70 -6.48 6.22
C PRO A 78 4.32 -6.58 7.70
N LYS A 79 4.56 -7.73 8.35
CA LYS A 79 4.32 -7.91 9.78
C LYS A 79 5.06 -6.88 10.64
N LYS A 80 6.36 -6.73 10.44
CA LYS A 80 7.19 -5.76 11.18
C LYS A 80 6.77 -4.32 10.91
N LEU A 81 6.44 -4.00 9.66
CA LEU A 81 5.90 -2.68 9.33
C LEU A 81 4.57 -2.41 10.05
N LEU A 82 3.67 -3.40 10.11
CA LEU A 82 2.41 -3.30 10.84
C LEU A 82 2.61 -3.11 12.35
N GLU A 83 3.65 -3.71 12.95
CA GLU A 83 4.02 -3.44 14.35
C GLU A 83 4.39 -1.97 14.55
N VAL A 84 5.23 -1.41 13.67
CA VAL A 84 5.60 0.02 13.71
C VAL A 84 4.36 0.91 13.53
N ILE A 85 3.53 0.63 12.53
CA ILE A 85 2.29 1.38 12.26
C ILE A 85 1.35 1.30 13.48
N LYS A 86 1.21 0.13 14.10
CA LYS A 86 0.38 -0.05 15.28
C LYS A 86 0.83 0.84 16.43
N HIS A 87 2.14 0.94 16.68
CA HIS A 87 2.67 1.83 17.70
C HIS A 87 2.44 3.31 17.37
N ARG A 88 2.66 3.72 16.11
CA ARG A 88 2.43 5.10 15.66
C ARG A 88 0.96 5.49 15.75
N LEU A 89 0.06 4.65 15.24
CA LEU A 89 -1.37 4.90 15.28
C LEU A 89 -1.88 5.02 16.71
N LYS A 90 -1.45 4.15 17.63
CA LYS A 90 -1.82 4.27 19.05
C LYS A 90 -1.44 5.63 19.63
N SER A 91 -0.22 6.10 19.37
CA SER A 91 0.24 7.42 19.81
C SER A 91 -0.62 8.54 19.22
N LEU A 92 -0.90 8.50 17.92
CA LEU A 92 -1.71 9.52 17.25
C LEU A 92 -3.17 9.53 17.74
N LEU A 93 -3.73 8.36 18.07
CA LEU A 93 -5.06 8.26 18.66
C LEU A 93 -5.11 8.82 20.08
N THR A 94 -4.11 8.53 20.91
CA THR A 94 -4.00 9.11 22.27
C THR A 94 -3.89 10.63 22.21
N ASP A 95 -3.18 11.16 21.21
CA ASP A 95 -2.99 12.60 21.00
C ASP A 95 -4.16 13.29 20.26
N ASN A 96 -5.21 12.55 19.87
CA ASN A 96 -6.29 13.05 19.00
C ASN A 96 -5.80 13.69 17.67
N LYS A 97 -4.72 13.16 17.09
CA LYS A 97 -4.10 13.64 15.84
C LYS A 97 -4.57 12.92 14.59
N ILE A 98 -5.52 11.98 14.72
CA ILE A 98 -6.10 11.28 13.57
C ILE A 98 -7.38 12.00 13.14
N CYS A 99 -7.39 12.48 11.90
CA CYS A 99 -8.58 13.00 11.24
C CYS A 99 -9.25 11.87 10.45
N TRP A 100 -10.50 11.57 10.76
CA TRP A 100 -11.30 10.59 10.03
C TRP A 100 -12.19 11.30 9.01
N ILE A 101 -12.11 10.85 7.76
CA ILE A 101 -13.00 11.27 6.67
C ILE A 101 -14.10 10.23 6.54
N ASP A 102 -15.35 10.66 6.68
CA ASP A 102 -16.53 9.81 6.50
C ASP A 102 -16.95 9.81 5.03
N ASN A 103 -16.91 8.63 4.41
CA ASN A 103 -17.29 8.40 3.02
C ASN A 103 -18.66 7.68 2.93
N GLY A 104 -19.44 7.67 4.01
CA GLY A 104 -20.76 7.03 4.12
C GLY A 104 -20.67 5.53 4.42
N GLU A 105 -20.09 4.76 3.51
CA GLU A 105 -19.95 3.29 3.64
C GLU A 105 -18.72 2.88 4.48
N TYR A 106 -17.73 3.76 4.54
CA TYR A 106 -16.49 3.55 5.29
C TYR A 106 -15.95 4.87 5.81
N LYS A 107 -15.05 4.79 6.79
CA LYS A 107 -14.24 5.90 7.25
C LYS A 107 -12.79 5.65 6.90
N ALA A 108 -12.10 6.68 6.46
CA ALA A 108 -10.67 6.60 6.16
C ALA A 108 -9.90 7.61 6.99
N ALA A 109 -8.67 7.27 7.33
CA ALA A 109 -7.71 8.19 7.90
C ALA A 109 -6.34 7.92 7.27
N THR A 110 -5.64 8.99 6.93
CA THR A 110 -4.27 8.92 6.43
C THR A 110 -3.34 9.64 7.39
N PHE A 111 -2.11 9.16 7.48
CA PHE A 111 -1.02 9.89 8.13
C PHE A 111 0.32 9.49 7.52
N ILE A 112 1.28 10.40 7.65
CA ILE A 112 2.65 10.19 7.19
C ILE A 112 3.58 10.26 8.39
N PHE A 113 4.61 9.41 8.42
CA PHE A 113 5.66 9.52 9.43
C PHE A 113 7.03 9.22 8.84
N ASP A 114 8.05 9.87 9.41
CA ASP A 114 9.44 9.65 9.03
C ASP A 114 10.03 8.40 9.66
N TYR A 115 10.83 7.69 8.86
CA TYR A 115 11.66 6.59 9.29
C TYR A 115 13.14 6.99 9.37
N LYS A 116 13.89 6.31 10.25
CA LYS A 116 15.32 6.58 10.48
C LYS A 116 16.19 6.36 9.24
N LEU A 117 15.80 5.42 8.38
CA LEU A 117 16.52 5.02 7.16
C LEU A 117 15.68 5.34 5.93
N SER A 118 16.32 5.38 4.75
CA SER A 118 15.57 5.37 3.50
C SER A 118 14.76 4.08 3.39
N VAL A 119 13.46 4.23 3.15
CA VAL A 119 12.51 3.11 3.10
C VAL A 119 12.17 2.70 1.67
N GLY A 120 12.27 3.62 0.71
CA GLY A 120 11.85 3.39 -0.66
C GLY A 120 12.35 4.45 -1.64
N LYS A 121 11.78 4.45 -2.82
CA LYS A 121 11.93 5.49 -3.85
C LYS A 121 10.61 6.25 -4.02
N ILE A 122 10.71 7.53 -4.36
CA ILE A 122 9.57 8.33 -4.84
C ILE A 122 9.41 7.95 -6.31
N ASN A 123 8.56 6.96 -6.61
CA ASN A 123 8.39 6.43 -7.96
C ASN A 123 7.00 6.71 -8.54
N CYS A 124 6.20 7.56 -7.89
CA CYS A 124 4.97 8.09 -8.46
C CYS A 124 5.21 9.56 -8.78
N LEU A 125 4.91 9.97 -10.01
CA LEU A 125 5.11 11.32 -10.52
C LEU A 125 3.79 11.86 -11.07
N ASP A 126 3.62 13.18 -11.04
CA ASP A 126 2.63 13.83 -11.88
C ASP A 126 3.10 13.76 -13.35
N ARG A 127 2.18 13.44 -14.25
CA ARG A 127 2.40 13.49 -15.69
C ARG A 127 2.92 14.85 -16.14
N ASP A 128 2.48 15.93 -15.50
CA ASP A 128 2.89 17.30 -15.85
C ASP A 128 4.35 17.61 -15.47
N ASP A 129 4.91 16.87 -14.50
CA ASP A 129 6.32 16.97 -14.11
C ASP A 129 7.26 16.21 -15.05
N ILE A 130 6.72 15.40 -15.97
CA ILE A 130 7.50 14.64 -16.95
C ILE A 130 7.82 15.51 -18.17
N LEU A 131 9.08 15.52 -18.58
CA LEU A 131 9.53 16.24 -19.78
C LEU A 131 8.74 15.80 -21.03
N GLU A 132 8.34 16.75 -21.87
CA GLU A 132 7.55 16.47 -23.09
C GLU A 132 8.13 15.38 -23.99
N LYS A 133 9.47 15.37 -24.15
CA LYS A 133 10.19 14.35 -24.93
C LYS A 133 10.01 12.93 -24.38
N ASP A 134 9.71 12.80 -23.10
CA ASP A 134 9.58 11.54 -22.37
C ASP A 134 8.12 11.09 -22.22
N LYS A 135 7.15 12.00 -22.38
CA LYS A 135 5.71 11.68 -22.31
C LYS A 135 5.28 10.62 -23.34
N VAL A 136 5.95 10.56 -24.50
CA VAL A 136 5.69 9.52 -25.52
C VAL A 136 6.09 8.11 -25.08
N ARG A 137 6.92 7.98 -24.03
CA ARG A 137 7.34 6.70 -23.45
C ARG A 137 6.35 6.18 -22.41
N ILE A 138 5.37 6.98 -22.01
CA ILE A 138 4.35 6.58 -21.03
C ILE A 138 3.49 5.47 -21.64
N LYS A 139 3.35 4.37 -20.90
CA LYS A 139 2.55 3.20 -21.28
C LYS A 139 1.49 2.91 -20.24
N SER A 140 0.30 2.56 -20.70
CA SER A 140 -0.79 2.10 -19.86
C SER A 140 -0.73 0.57 -19.75
N VAL A 141 -0.70 0.05 -18.53
CA VAL A 141 -0.55 -1.39 -18.25
C VAL A 141 -1.44 -1.82 -17.09
N LEU A 142 -1.73 -3.13 -17.00
CA LEU A 142 -2.40 -3.67 -15.82
C LEU A 142 -1.50 -3.53 -14.59
N ARG A 143 -2.06 -2.99 -13.51
CA ARG A 143 -1.33 -2.73 -12.27
C ARG A 143 -0.84 -4.01 -11.60
N SER A 144 -1.71 -5.02 -11.53
CA SER A 144 -1.37 -6.30 -10.93
C SER A 144 -2.24 -7.41 -11.49
N LYS A 145 -1.86 -8.65 -11.18
CA LYS A 145 -2.66 -9.85 -11.43
C LYS A 145 -3.40 -10.32 -10.15
N CYS A 146 -3.38 -9.53 -9.09
CA CYS A 146 -4.04 -9.86 -7.83
C CYS A 146 -5.56 -9.82 -8.00
N ALA A 147 -6.26 -10.69 -7.27
CA ALA A 147 -7.72 -10.65 -7.21
C ALA A 147 -8.21 -9.26 -6.73
N GLY A 148 -9.23 -8.73 -7.40
CA GLY A 148 -9.78 -7.40 -7.16
C GLY A 148 -9.03 -6.27 -7.88
N GLU A 149 -7.78 -6.46 -8.30
CA GLU A 149 -7.00 -5.43 -9.01
C GLU A 149 -6.69 -5.80 -10.47
N ASN A 150 -7.13 -6.97 -10.93
CA ASN A 150 -6.80 -7.52 -12.24
C ASN A 150 -7.39 -6.74 -13.44
N THR A 151 -8.20 -5.71 -13.17
CA THR A 151 -8.73 -4.77 -14.17
C THR A 151 -8.22 -3.34 -13.94
N VAL A 152 -7.43 -3.09 -12.91
CA VAL A 152 -6.89 -1.76 -12.60
C VAL A 152 -5.75 -1.48 -13.55
N VAL A 153 -5.85 -0.36 -14.25
CA VAL A 153 -4.87 0.10 -15.23
C VAL A 153 -4.12 1.29 -14.64
N VAL A 154 -2.80 1.32 -14.81
CA VAL A 154 -1.92 2.40 -14.38
C VAL A 154 -1.02 2.84 -15.51
N ASN A 155 -0.58 4.09 -15.46
CA ASN A 155 0.40 4.62 -16.40
C ASN A 155 1.82 4.42 -15.84
N THR A 156 2.75 4.08 -16.72
CA THR A 156 4.13 3.75 -16.37
C THR A 156 5.13 4.41 -17.29
N ILE A 157 6.32 4.69 -16.75
CA ILE A 157 7.49 5.14 -17.52
C ILE A 157 8.74 4.46 -16.96
N SER A 158 9.77 4.28 -17.79
CA SER A 158 11.04 3.66 -17.37
C SER A 158 12.22 4.59 -17.64
N ASP A 159 13.38 4.23 -17.11
CA ASP A 159 14.64 4.96 -17.27
C ASP A 159 14.58 6.41 -16.74
N ILE A 160 13.81 6.63 -15.66
CA ILE A 160 13.77 7.89 -14.93
C ILE A 160 14.51 7.69 -13.59
N GLU A 161 15.46 8.57 -13.29
CA GLU A 161 16.18 8.53 -12.03
C GLU A 161 15.27 8.95 -10.87
N LEU A 162 15.29 8.18 -9.78
CA LEU A 162 14.40 8.39 -8.64
C LEU A 162 15.14 8.76 -7.36
N SER A 163 14.60 9.78 -6.69
CA SER A 163 14.97 10.15 -5.33
C SER A 163 14.48 9.11 -4.32
N SER A 164 15.22 8.98 -3.22
CA SER A 164 14.81 8.13 -2.11
C SER A 164 13.93 8.86 -1.12
N THR A 165 12.97 8.15 -0.52
CA THR A 165 12.17 8.67 0.60
C THR A 165 12.52 7.95 1.91
N LYS A 166 12.33 8.67 3.02
CA LYS A 166 12.31 8.15 4.39
C LYS A 166 10.91 8.14 4.99
N ALA A 167 9.95 8.81 4.34
CA ALA A 167 8.59 8.93 4.81
C ALA A 167 7.77 7.70 4.40
N ILE A 168 6.88 7.29 5.30
CA ILE A 168 5.93 6.20 5.08
C ILE A 168 4.53 6.80 5.15
N HIS A 169 3.78 6.66 4.06
CA HIS A 169 2.36 6.95 4.03
C HIS A 169 1.60 5.74 4.56
N VAL A 170 0.58 5.99 5.39
CA VAL A 170 -0.33 4.97 5.91
C VAL A 170 -1.75 5.41 5.67
N GLU A 171 -2.54 4.50 5.08
CA GLU A 171 -3.98 4.61 4.96
C GLU A 171 -4.64 3.57 5.86
N ILE A 172 -5.65 4.01 6.62
CA ILE A 172 -6.46 3.16 7.49
C ILE A 172 -7.90 3.31 7.08
N VAL A 173 -8.54 2.19 6.80
CA VAL A 173 -9.96 2.14 6.45
C VAL A 173 -10.74 1.34 7.51
N GLU A 174 -11.78 1.96 8.03
CA GLU A 174 -12.81 1.34 8.85
C GLU A 174 -14.07 1.12 8.01
N THR A 175 -14.48 -0.14 7.85
CA THR A 175 -15.73 -0.52 7.19
C THR A 175 -16.61 -1.34 8.13
N LYS A 176 -17.92 -1.37 7.86
CA LYS A 176 -18.86 -2.26 8.56
C LYS A 176 -18.71 -3.74 8.15
N GLN A 177 -18.05 -4.02 7.02
CA GLN A 177 -17.92 -5.38 6.48
C GLN A 177 -16.85 -6.22 7.18
N LEU A 178 -15.88 -5.60 7.84
CA LEU A 178 -14.75 -6.28 8.47
C LEU A 178 -14.63 -5.89 9.95
N PRO A 179 -14.27 -6.83 10.84
CA PRO A 179 -14.13 -6.57 12.27
C PRO A 179 -12.79 -5.90 12.65
N PHE A 180 -11.95 -5.56 11.69
CA PHE A 180 -10.62 -4.96 11.88
C PHE A 180 -10.41 -3.80 10.90
N TYR A 181 -9.41 -2.95 11.16
CA TYR A 181 -9.01 -1.92 10.19
C TYR A 181 -8.27 -2.55 9.02
N THR A 182 -8.65 -2.16 7.80
CA THR A 182 -7.81 -2.42 6.62
C THR A 182 -6.69 -1.39 6.62
N ILE A 183 -5.45 -1.83 6.50
CA ILE A 183 -4.28 -0.97 6.56
C ILE A 183 -3.44 -1.18 5.30
N THR A 184 -3.19 -0.10 4.60
CA THR A 184 -2.23 -0.04 3.49
C THR A 184 -1.13 0.92 3.87
N ALA A 185 0.11 0.61 3.50
CA ALA A 185 1.24 1.48 3.75
C ALA A 185 2.27 1.33 2.65
N PHE A 186 2.92 2.45 2.32
CA PHE A 186 3.90 2.51 1.25
C PHE A 186 4.89 3.66 1.45
N PRO A 187 6.07 3.63 0.80
CA PRO A 187 6.96 4.78 0.75
C PRO A 187 6.25 6.00 0.18
N ASP A 188 6.26 7.10 0.91
CA ASP A 188 5.56 8.32 0.50
C ASP A 188 6.16 8.92 -0.78
N CYS A 189 5.29 9.47 -1.64
CA CYS A 189 5.69 10.12 -2.89
C CYS A 189 5.54 11.64 -2.89
N SER A 190 5.07 12.23 -1.77
CA SER A 190 4.92 13.68 -1.61
C SER A 190 4.07 14.35 -2.70
N LEU A 191 3.23 13.56 -3.40
CA LEU A 191 2.26 14.06 -4.36
C LEU A 191 1.00 14.54 -3.63
N PRO A 192 0.37 15.65 -4.06
CA PRO A 192 -0.93 16.05 -3.56
C PRO A 192 -2.01 15.00 -3.83
N ASP A 193 -2.87 14.74 -2.84
CA ASP A 193 -4.03 13.85 -2.99
C ASP A 193 -5.05 14.32 -4.05
N SER A 194 -4.92 15.56 -4.54
CA SER A 194 -5.79 16.15 -5.56
C SER A 194 -5.40 15.79 -7.00
N ILE A 195 -4.28 15.10 -7.22
CA ILE A 195 -3.87 14.71 -8.58
C ILE A 195 -4.82 13.63 -9.11
N PRO A 196 -5.44 13.81 -10.30
CA PRO A 196 -6.27 12.78 -10.91
C PRO A 196 -5.48 11.50 -11.21
N ASP A 197 -6.13 10.33 -11.04
CA ASP A 197 -5.49 9.03 -11.28
C ASP A 197 -4.89 8.91 -12.70
N GLU A 198 -5.51 9.51 -13.72
CA GLU A 198 -4.98 9.51 -15.09
C GLU A 198 -3.64 10.25 -15.25
N ASN A 199 -3.33 11.15 -14.33
CA ASN A 199 -2.08 11.92 -14.31
C ASN A 199 -1.02 11.27 -13.43
N LEU A 200 -1.34 10.23 -12.64
CA LEU A 200 -0.36 9.50 -11.86
C LEU A 200 0.46 8.56 -12.76
N ILE A 201 1.78 8.75 -12.78
CA ILE A 201 2.71 7.94 -13.56
C ILE A 201 3.67 7.22 -12.61
N PHE A 202 3.66 5.87 -12.67
CA PHE A 202 4.60 5.05 -11.92
C PHE A 202 5.88 4.80 -12.70
N VAL A 203 7.02 5.09 -12.07
CA VAL A 203 8.32 4.71 -12.62
C VAL A 203 8.60 3.25 -12.25
N VAL A 204 8.81 2.42 -13.28
CA VAL A 204 9.02 0.97 -13.20
C VAL A 204 10.37 0.53 -13.76
#